data_AF-A0A1I6GTZ0-F1
#
_entry.id   AF-A0A1I6GTZ0-F1
#
_cell.length_a   1.000
_cell.length_b   1.000
_cell.length_c   1.000
_cell.angle_alpha   90.00
_cell.angle_beta   90.00
_cell.angle_gamma   90.00
#
_symmetry.space_group_name_H-M   'P 1'
#
loop_
_entity.id
_entity.type
_entity.pdbx_description
1 polymer ?
#
loop_
_entity_poly.entity_id
_entity_poly.type
_entity_poly.pdbx_seq_one_letter_code
_entity_poly.pdbx_strand_id
1 'polypeptide(L)'
;MRRLPLCGLIFVFVLAGCVGSPLLNPGPQERPVMMNLSNEANETYTLELWTAESPLDVRVIQTNGSDYTTQMGNAGVGVYDTGVSQTTSSLQFPERATLYGRYTLNPGESQQWAMQEPYYDTVFVVVVYADDHVIGWVETSCAGGVKLGFDVVVANYGPSGSYGCI
;
A
#
# COMPACT_ATOMS: atom_id res chain seq x y z
N MET A 1 -57.76 38.08 -44.13
CA MET A 1 -58.18 36.77 -43.56
C MET A 1 -57.01 35.82 -43.80
N ARG A 2 -56.50 34.96 -42.92
CA ARG A 2 -56.81 34.55 -41.54
C ARG A 2 -55.61 33.63 -41.13
N ARG A 3 -55.15 33.79 -39.88
CA ARG A 3 -54.55 32.77 -38.96
C ARG A 3 -53.08 32.30 -39.12
N LEU A 4 -52.29 32.68 -38.11
CA LEU A 4 -51.12 32.02 -37.46
C LEU A 4 -51.36 30.52 -37.11
N PRO A 5 -50.41 29.78 -36.49
CA PRO A 5 -48.93 29.71 -36.59
C PRO A 5 -48.45 28.24 -36.73
N LEU A 6 -47.16 27.97 -36.98
CA LEU A 6 -46.58 26.66 -36.65
C LEU A 6 -45.14 26.80 -36.15
N CYS A 7 -45.00 26.90 -34.82
CA CYS A 7 -43.74 26.65 -34.11
C CYS A 7 -43.40 25.16 -34.25
N GLY A 8 -42.46 24.83 -35.14
CA GLY A 8 -41.81 23.52 -35.19
C GLY A 8 -40.58 23.52 -34.28
N LEU A 9 -40.80 23.15 -33.02
CA LEU A 9 -39.75 22.91 -32.03
C LEU A 9 -38.98 21.63 -32.44
N ILE A 10 -37.82 21.77 -33.09
CA ILE A 10 -36.95 20.62 -33.39
C ILE A 10 -36.17 20.30 -32.11
N PHE A 11 -36.68 19.32 -31.36
CA PHE A 11 -35.98 18.68 -30.24
C PHE A 11 -34.90 17.74 -30.82
N VAL A 12 -33.68 18.22 -30.97
CA VAL A 12 -32.54 17.36 -31.26
C VAL A 12 -32.15 16.67 -29.95
N PHE A 13 -32.56 15.42 -29.78
CA PHE A 13 -32.01 14.54 -28.76
C PHE A 13 -30.54 14.27 -29.11
N VAL A 14 -29.64 14.97 -28.43
CA VAL A 14 -28.24 14.58 -28.32
C VAL A 14 -28.22 13.30 -27.50
N LEU A 15 -28.24 12.16 -28.18
CA LEU A 15 -27.84 10.89 -27.57
C LEU A 15 -26.38 11.07 -27.16
N ALA A 16 -26.15 11.32 -25.87
CA ALA A 16 -24.85 11.18 -25.25
C ALA A 16 -24.45 9.71 -25.40
N GLY A 17 -23.76 9.39 -26.50
CA GLY A 17 -22.98 8.18 -26.59
C GLY A 17 -21.90 8.28 -25.52
N CYS A 18 -22.08 7.55 -24.41
CA CYS A 18 -20.96 7.14 -23.59
C CYS A 18 -20.06 6.29 -24.49
N VAL A 19 -19.12 6.94 -25.17
CA VAL A 19 -17.91 6.27 -25.65
C VAL A 19 -17.16 5.81 -24.40
N GLY A 20 -17.48 4.59 -23.97
CA GLY A 20 -16.69 3.84 -23.01
C GLY A 20 -15.32 3.65 -23.63
N SER A 21 -14.42 4.60 -23.33
CA SER A 21 -13.01 4.43 -23.63
C SER A 21 -12.53 3.26 -22.78
N PRO A 22 -11.80 2.29 -23.36
CA PRO A 22 -11.15 1.28 -22.55
C PRO A 22 -10.10 2.00 -21.70
N LEU A 23 -10.40 2.21 -20.42
CA LEU A 23 -9.43 2.60 -19.40
C LEU A 23 -8.51 1.39 -19.16
N LEU A 24 -7.66 1.07 -20.14
CA LEU A 24 -6.69 -0.03 -20.09
C LEU A 24 -5.25 0.46 -19.84
N ASN A 25 -5.10 1.67 -19.29
CA ASN A 25 -3.83 2.10 -18.72
C ASN A 25 -4.12 3.02 -17.53
N PRO A 26 -3.76 2.65 -16.30
CA PRO A 26 -3.72 3.60 -15.18
C PRO A 26 -2.72 4.70 -15.56
N GLY A 27 -3.21 5.91 -15.83
CA GLY A 27 -2.38 7.07 -16.15
C GLY A 27 -1.41 7.43 -15.01
N PRO A 28 -0.35 8.26 -15.28
CA PRO A 28 0.73 8.63 -14.35
C PRO A 28 0.23 8.78 -12.91
N GLN A 29 0.97 8.30 -11.91
CA GLN A 29 0.69 8.60 -10.50
C GLN A 29 0.75 10.14 -10.35
N GLU A 30 -0.40 10.82 -10.41
CA GLU A 30 -0.47 12.29 -10.42
C GLU A 30 -0.37 12.90 -9.02
N ARG A 31 -0.45 12.06 -7.97
CA ARG A 31 -0.49 12.48 -6.57
C ARG A 31 0.50 11.66 -5.74
N PRO A 32 1.16 12.29 -4.75
CA PRO A 32 2.02 11.57 -3.81
C PRO A 32 1.27 10.47 -3.07
N VAL A 33 1.97 9.39 -2.75
CA VAL A 33 1.46 8.35 -1.86
C VAL A 33 1.60 8.86 -0.42
N MET A 34 0.48 8.99 0.28
CA MET A 34 0.50 9.38 1.69
C MET A 34 0.86 8.17 2.56
N MET A 35 1.88 8.32 3.40
CA MET A 35 2.33 7.28 4.32
C MET A 35 2.16 7.73 5.76
N ASN A 36 1.59 6.86 6.59
CA ASN A 36 1.53 7.04 8.04
C ASN A 36 2.06 5.78 8.75
N LEU A 37 3.02 5.98 9.65
CA LEU A 37 3.49 4.99 10.59
C LEU A 37 3.12 5.44 11.99
N SER A 38 2.54 4.56 12.80
CA SER A 38 2.22 4.89 14.18
C SER A 38 2.52 3.72 15.11
N ASN A 39 2.91 4.08 16.34
CA ASN A 39 3.12 3.14 17.43
C ASN A 39 2.12 3.44 18.55
N GLU A 40 1.07 2.62 18.63
CA GLU A 40 0.06 2.68 19.71
C GLU A 40 0.36 1.70 20.85
N ALA A 41 1.44 0.94 20.74
CA ALA A 41 1.88 0.03 21.78
C ALA A 41 2.57 0.75 22.94
N ASN A 42 2.89 0.00 23.98
CA ASN A 42 3.59 0.47 25.18
C ASN A 42 5.13 0.35 25.11
N GLU A 43 5.67 -0.15 23.99
CA GLU A 43 7.10 -0.37 23.76
C GLU A 43 7.60 0.44 22.56
N THR A 44 8.93 0.59 22.44
CA THR A 44 9.54 1.26 21.28
C THR A 44 9.80 0.24 20.18
N TYR A 45 9.42 0.56 18.94
CA TYR A 45 9.65 -0.31 17.79
C TYR A 45 10.42 0.40 16.69
N THR A 46 11.16 -0.38 15.90
CA THR A 46 11.80 0.08 14.68
C THR A 46 11.05 -0.46 13.47
N LEU A 47 10.69 0.43 12.55
CA LEU A 47 9.95 0.10 11.35
C LEU A 47 10.84 0.36 10.13
N GLU A 48 10.98 -0.63 9.27
CA GLU A 48 11.66 -0.48 7.98
C GLU A 48 10.65 -0.47 6.85
N LEU A 49 10.68 0.58 6.04
CA LEU A 49 9.86 0.66 4.83
C LEU A 49 10.68 0.24 3.62
N TRP A 50 10.26 -0.84 2.98
CA TRP A 50 10.80 -1.36 1.74
C TRP A 50 9.81 -1.13 0.60
N THR A 51 10.34 -0.86 -0.60
CA THR A 51 9.56 -0.69 -1.83
C THR A 51 10.16 -1.51 -2.96
N ALA A 52 9.31 -2.15 -3.77
CA ALA A 52 9.74 -2.86 -4.99
C ALA A 52 8.58 -2.97 -5.99
N GLU A 53 8.90 -3.25 -7.26
CA GLU A 53 7.89 -3.63 -8.25
C GLU A 53 7.15 -4.93 -7.84
N SER A 54 5.89 -5.07 -8.21
CA SER A 54 5.04 -6.23 -7.94
C SER A 54 5.10 -7.26 -9.08
N PRO A 55 5.02 -8.58 -8.79
CA PRO A 55 5.04 -9.20 -7.46
C PRO A 55 6.43 -9.15 -6.83
N LEU A 56 6.56 -9.44 -5.53
CA LEU A 56 7.82 -9.43 -4.77
C LEU A 56 8.04 -10.74 -4.00
N ASP A 57 9.08 -11.50 -4.31
CA ASP A 57 9.42 -12.70 -3.53
C ASP A 57 10.39 -12.35 -2.41
N VAL A 58 10.00 -12.62 -1.16
CA VAL A 58 10.79 -12.34 0.05
C VAL A 58 11.08 -13.64 0.77
N ARG A 59 12.35 -13.85 1.14
CA ARG A 59 12.75 -15.00 1.95
C ARG A 59 12.63 -14.67 3.43
N VAL A 60 11.81 -15.42 4.14
CA VAL A 60 11.59 -15.30 5.59
C VAL A 60 12.47 -16.30 6.29
N ILE A 61 13.37 -15.82 7.14
CA ILE A 61 14.25 -16.65 7.95
C ILE A 61 13.66 -16.78 9.34
N GLN A 62 13.47 -18.01 9.79
CA GLN A 62 12.98 -18.32 11.12
C GLN A 62 14.11 -18.36 12.16
N THR A 63 13.77 -18.19 13.43
CA THR A 63 14.75 -18.25 14.53
C THR A 63 15.35 -19.65 14.75
N ASN A 64 14.66 -20.69 14.30
CA ASN A 64 15.17 -22.07 14.30
C ASN A 64 16.16 -22.37 13.14
N GLY A 65 16.46 -21.38 12.29
CA GLY A 65 17.36 -21.49 11.13
C GLY A 65 16.71 -22.06 9.87
N SER A 66 15.45 -22.47 9.91
CA SER A 66 14.68 -22.80 8.70
C SER A 66 14.23 -21.52 7.98
N ASP A 67 13.86 -21.66 6.71
CA ASP A 67 13.38 -20.54 5.91
C ASP A 67 12.33 -20.98 4.89
N TYR A 68 11.57 -20.01 4.42
CA TYR A 68 10.64 -20.17 3.31
C TYR A 68 10.56 -18.87 2.51
N THR A 69 10.09 -18.97 1.26
CA THR A 69 9.82 -17.79 0.43
C THR A 69 8.33 -17.51 0.43
N THR A 70 7.97 -16.25 0.65
CA THR A 70 6.60 -15.76 0.49
C THR A 70 6.56 -14.76 -0.65
N GLN A 71 5.52 -14.84 -1.46
CA GLN A 71 5.26 -13.86 -2.50
C GLN A 71 4.34 -12.76 -1.94
N MET A 72 4.78 -11.54 -2.13
CA MET A 72 4.15 -10.29 -1.74
C MET A 72 3.66 -9.56 -3.00
N GLY A 73 2.69 -8.67 -2.85
CA GLY A 73 2.17 -7.85 -3.96
C GLY A 73 0.93 -8.40 -4.67
N ASN A 74 0.23 -9.37 -4.09
CA ASN A 74 -0.95 -10.02 -4.67
C ASN A 74 -2.25 -9.20 -4.57
N ALA A 75 -2.15 -7.87 -4.73
CA ALA A 75 -3.21 -6.88 -4.46
C ALA A 75 -3.68 -6.89 -3.00
N GLY A 76 -3.78 -5.70 -2.42
CA GLY A 76 -4.44 -5.52 -1.14
C GLY A 76 -3.50 -5.20 0.01
N VAL A 77 -3.85 -5.69 1.20
CA VAL A 77 -3.03 -5.62 2.41
C VAL A 77 -2.84 -7.02 2.97
N GLY A 78 -1.59 -7.37 3.22
CA GLY A 78 -1.19 -8.59 3.92
C GLY A 78 -0.61 -8.19 5.28
N VAL A 79 -1.09 -8.82 6.34
CA VAL A 79 -0.56 -8.62 7.70
C VAL A 79 -0.03 -9.96 8.19
N TYR A 80 1.24 -9.97 8.54
CA TYR A 80 1.94 -11.16 9.00
C TYR A 80 2.46 -10.88 10.39
N ASP A 81 1.67 -11.26 11.38
CA ASP A 81 2.03 -11.16 12.78
C ASP A 81 2.71 -12.46 13.22
N THR A 82 3.94 -12.35 13.70
CA THR A 82 4.69 -13.48 14.24
C THR A 82 4.55 -13.55 15.77
N GLY A 83 3.91 -12.54 16.36
CA GLY A 83 3.64 -12.39 17.78
C GLY A 83 4.90 -12.43 18.64
N VAL A 84 4.68 -12.52 19.96
CA VAL A 84 5.73 -12.71 20.98
C VAL A 84 6.47 -14.04 20.82
N SER A 85 6.03 -14.92 19.92
CA SER A 85 6.69 -16.20 19.67
C SER A 85 8.04 -16.03 18.94
N GLN A 86 8.35 -14.82 18.44
CA GLN A 86 9.64 -14.47 17.83
C GLN A 86 10.11 -15.54 16.84
N THR A 87 9.19 -16.07 16.04
CA THR A 87 9.50 -17.19 15.15
C THR A 87 10.27 -16.75 13.92
N THR A 88 10.28 -15.44 13.63
CA THR A 88 10.99 -14.84 12.50
C THR A 88 12.19 -14.04 12.97
N SER A 89 13.36 -14.36 12.45
CA SER A 89 14.59 -13.62 12.74
C SER A 89 14.79 -12.45 11.79
N SER A 90 14.54 -12.64 10.49
CA SER A 90 14.75 -11.61 9.47
C SER A 90 13.98 -11.87 8.19
N LEU A 91 13.78 -10.80 7.42
CA LEU A 91 13.32 -10.86 6.04
C LEU A 91 14.50 -10.52 5.12
N GLN A 92 14.73 -11.35 4.10
CA GLN A 92 15.70 -11.12 3.04
C GLN A 92 14.98 -10.68 1.78
N PHE A 93 15.18 -9.42 1.43
CA PHE A 93 14.62 -8.82 0.22
C PHE A 93 15.56 -9.04 -0.99
N PRO A 94 15.01 -9.20 -2.20
CA PRO A 94 15.80 -9.31 -3.42
C PRO A 94 16.43 -7.96 -3.79
N GLU A 95 17.46 -7.95 -4.64
CA GLU A 95 18.22 -6.74 -5.00
C GLU A 95 17.38 -5.60 -5.61
N ARG A 96 16.26 -5.93 -6.24
CA ARG A 96 15.32 -4.94 -6.80
C ARG A 96 14.46 -4.23 -5.75
N ALA A 97 14.48 -4.69 -4.51
CA ALA A 97 13.83 -4.01 -3.40
C ALA A 97 14.74 -2.92 -2.86
N THR A 98 14.17 -1.76 -2.59
CA THR A 98 14.88 -0.61 -2.04
C THR A 98 14.38 -0.33 -0.64
N LEU A 99 15.29 -0.20 0.32
CA LEU A 99 14.97 0.34 1.64
C LEU A 99 14.74 1.84 1.51
N TYR A 100 13.50 2.27 1.69
CA TYR A 100 13.14 3.68 1.65
C TYR A 100 13.58 4.42 2.93
N GLY A 101 13.40 3.78 4.10
CA GLY A 101 13.78 4.38 5.36
C GLY A 101 13.58 3.46 6.55
N ARG A 102 14.27 3.80 7.65
CA ARG A 102 14.17 3.14 8.94
C ARG A 102 13.74 4.17 9.99
N TYR A 103 12.69 3.86 10.74
CA TYR A 103 12.04 4.77 11.67
C TYR A 103 11.92 4.10 13.04
N THR A 104 12.48 4.71 14.08
CA THR A 104 12.29 4.25 15.46
C THR A 104 11.21 5.12 16.11
N LEU A 105 10.14 4.51 16.58
CA LEU A 105 8.96 5.19 17.14
C LEU A 105 8.78 4.80 18.61
N ASN A 106 8.79 5.80 19.50
CA ASN A 106 8.44 5.63 20.90
C ASN A 106 6.92 5.38 21.06
N PRO A 107 6.46 4.91 22.23
CA PRO A 107 5.04 4.77 22.52
C PRO A 107 4.25 6.06 22.26
N GLY A 108 3.20 5.96 21.44
CA GLY A 108 2.33 7.07 21.06
C GLY A 108 2.88 7.97 19.94
N GLU A 109 4.07 7.69 19.40
CA GLU A 109 4.61 8.46 18.28
C GLU A 109 4.03 8.03 16.93
N SER A 110 3.92 9.02 16.04
CA SER A 110 3.58 8.80 14.64
C SER A 110 4.49 9.59 13.72
N GLN A 111 4.66 9.07 12.51
CA GLN A 111 5.39 9.70 11.42
C GLN A 111 4.51 9.67 10.19
N GLN A 112 4.32 10.86 9.60
CA GLN A 112 3.53 11.01 8.39
C GLN A 112 4.32 11.79 7.35
N TRP A 113 4.34 11.30 6.12
CA TRP A 113 4.97 12.00 5.00
C TRP A 113 4.31 11.62 3.66
N ALA A 114 4.70 12.34 2.62
CA ALA A 114 4.26 12.12 1.25
C ALA A 114 5.43 11.59 0.42
N MET A 115 5.25 10.46 -0.23
CA MET A 115 6.23 9.87 -1.15
C MET A 115 5.93 10.35 -2.57
N GLN A 116 6.87 11.07 -3.19
CA GLN A 116 6.64 11.82 -4.43
C GLN A 116 6.98 11.08 -5.73
N GLU A 117 7.54 9.88 -5.65
CA GLU A 117 7.85 9.08 -6.85
C GLU A 117 6.59 8.38 -7.37
N PRO A 118 6.53 8.04 -8.68
CA PRO A 118 5.47 7.21 -9.20
C PRO A 118 5.60 5.78 -8.65
N TYR A 119 4.60 5.30 -7.90
CA TYR A 119 4.59 3.98 -7.28
C TYR A 119 3.53 3.07 -7.89
N TYR A 120 3.59 2.96 -9.20
CA TYR A 120 2.76 2.00 -9.92
C TYR A 120 3.21 0.60 -9.71
N ASP A 121 2.24 -0.31 -9.61
CA ASP A 121 2.49 -1.73 -9.39
C ASP A 121 3.58 -1.96 -8.33
N THR A 122 3.59 -1.11 -7.29
CA THR A 122 4.62 -1.14 -6.25
C THR A 122 4.08 -1.87 -5.04
N VAL A 123 4.87 -2.80 -4.54
CA VAL A 123 4.70 -3.42 -3.23
C VAL A 123 5.44 -2.57 -2.20
N PHE A 124 4.72 -2.20 -1.16
CA PHE A 124 5.29 -1.58 0.02
C PHE A 124 5.28 -2.62 1.13
N VAL A 125 6.41 -2.80 1.80
CA VAL A 125 6.54 -3.74 2.91
C VAL A 125 7.09 -2.97 4.10
N VAL A 126 6.34 -2.93 5.18
CA VAL A 126 6.78 -2.38 6.47
C VAL A 126 7.13 -3.54 7.38
N VAL A 127 8.41 -3.69 7.68
CA VAL A 127 8.90 -4.70 8.62
C VAL A 127 9.00 -4.05 9.99
N VAL A 128 8.43 -4.70 11.01
CA VAL A 128 8.40 -4.20 12.38
C VAL A 128 9.34 -5.02 13.24
N TYR A 129 10.26 -4.32 13.87
CA TYR A 129 11.29 -4.86 14.74
C TYR A 129 11.06 -4.42 16.18
N ALA A 130 11.21 -5.38 17.09
CA ALA A 130 11.46 -5.12 18.50
C ALA A 130 12.92 -5.51 18.76
N ASP A 131 13.72 -4.58 19.27
CA ASP A 131 15.18 -4.75 19.39
C ASP A 131 15.84 -5.22 18.08
N ASP A 132 16.26 -6.49 18.00
CA ASP A 132 16.97 -7.10 16.88
C ASP A 132 16.17 -8.20 16.14
N HIS A 133 14.88 -8.40 16.49
CA HIS A 133 14.04 -9.43 15.89
C HIS A 133 12.79 -8.86 15.22
N VAL A 134 12.34 -9.54 14.17
CA VAL A 134 11.10 -9.21 13.47
C VAL A 134 9.91 -9.71 14.28
N ILE A 135 9.00 -8.81 14.64
CA ILE A 135 7.74 -9.17 15.30
C ILE A 135 6.58 -9.31 14.32
N GLY A 136 6.69 -8.68 13.14
CA GLY A 136 5.77 -8.87 12.05
C GLY A 136 6.08 -7.97 10.87
N TRP A 137 5.31 -8.10 9.80
CA TRP A 137 5.40 -7.20 8.66
C TRP A 137 4.02 -7.00 8.04
N VAL A 138 3.86 -5.83 7.44
CA VAL A 138 2.66 -5.44 6.70
C VAL A 138 3.07 -5.17 5.27
N GLU A 139 2.42 -5.83 4.33
CA GLU A 139 2.57 -5.52 2.92
C GLU A 139 1.33 -4.82 2.37
N THR A 140 1.51 -4.01 1.33
CA THR A 140 0.38 -3.49 0.58
C THR A 140 0.75 -3.17 -0.87
N SER A 141 -0.16 -3.50 -1.78
CA SER A 141 -0.04 -3.23 -3.21
C SER A 141 -1.39 -2.91 -3.84
N CYS A 142 -1.39 -2.15 -4.93
CA CYS A 142 -2.55 -1.96 -5.80
C CYS A 142 -2.30 -2.76 -7.08
N ALA A 143 -3.09 -3.79 -7.38
CA ALA A 143 -2.91 -4.54 -8.64
C ALA A 143 -3.39 -3.69 -9.82
N GLY A 144 -2.45 -3.15 -10.61
CA GLY A 144 -2.74 -2.32 -11.78
C GLY A 144 -3.44 -1.00 -11.46
N GLY A 145 -3.39 -0.54 -10.20
CA GLY A 145 -4.05 0.67 -9.72
C GLY A 145 -3.07 1.71 -9.19
N VAL A 146 -3.57 2.92 -8.92
CA VAL A 146 -2.76 4.00 -8.33
C VAL A 146 -2.90 3.96 -6.82
N LYS A 147 -1.78 3.96 -6.11
CA LYS A 147 -1.80 3.99 -4.64
C LYS A 147 -2.04 5.40 -4.13
N LEU A 148 -3.05 5.60 -3.30
CA LEU A 148 -3.34 6.88 -2.67
C LEU A 148 -2.57 7.07 -1.37
N GLY A 149 -2.43 5.98 -0.62
CA GLY A 149 -1.75 5.98 0.65
C GLY A 149 -1.86 4.65 1.37
N PHE A 150 -1.12 4.54 2.45
CA PHE A 150 -1.22 3.42 3.37
C PHE A 150 -0.80 3.85 4.77
N ASP A 151 -1.31 3.11 5.73
CA ASP A 151 -1.16 3.34 7.14
C ASP A 151 -0.74 2.03 7.80
N VAL A 152 0.26 2.09 8.67
CA VAL A 152 0.69 0.96 9.50
C VAL A 152 0.68 1.39 10.95
N VAL A 153 -0.07 0.63 11.75
CA VAL A 153 -0.21 0.82 13.20
C VAL A 153 0.40 -0.37 13.90
N VAL A 154 1.38 -0.13 14.77
CA VAL A 154 1.91 -1.15 15.68
C VAL A 154 1.17 -1.04 17.01
N ALA A 155 0.34 -2.03 17.31
CA ALA A 155 -0.41 -2.12 18.57
C ALA A 155 0.18 -3.20 19.48
N ASN A 156 -0.27 -3.26 20.74
CA ASN A 156 0.20 -4.27 21.72
C ASN A 156 -0.04 -5.73 21.29
N TYR A 157 -0.94 -5.96 20.33
CA TYR A 157 -1.26 -7.28 19.81
C TYR A 157 -0.63 -7.56 18.43
N GLY A 158 0.27 -6.69 17.97
CA GLY A 158 0.96 -6.84 16.69
C GLY A 158 0.67 -5.69 15.71
N PRO A 159 1.31 -5.74 14.53
CA PRO A 159 1.11 -4.72 13.51
C PRO A 159 -0.22 -4.92 12.77
N SER A 160 -0.77 -3.83 12.27
CA SER A 160 -1.92 -3.82 11.36
C SER A 160 -1.70 -2.77 10.29
N GLY A 161 -2.47 -2.84 9.20
CA GLY A 161 -2.38 -1.82 8.16
C GLY A 161 -3.67 -1.62 7.37
N SER A 162 -3.74 -0.46 6.76
CA SER A 162 -4.78 -0.09 5.82
C SER A 162 -4.17 0.58 4.60
N TYR A 163 -4.88 0.59 3.48
CA TYR A 163 -4.39 1.11 2.22
C TYR A 163 -5.54 1.67 1.37
N GLY A 164 -5.21 2.59 0.47
CA GLY A 164 -6.14 3.13 -0.52
C GLY A 164 -5.60 2.98 -1.93
N CYS A 165 -6.42 2.43 -2.83
CA CYS A 165 -6.16 2.31 -4.27
C CYS A 165 -7.32 2.91 -5.08
N ILE A 166 -7.01 3.35 -6.29
CA ILE A 166 -7.98 3.71 -7.33
C ILE A 166 -7.65 3.02 -8.66
#